data_AF-A0A7V1K4H2-F1
#
_entry.id   AF-A0A7V1K4H2-F1
#
_cell.length_a   1.000
_cell.length_b   1.000
_cell.length_c   1.000
_cell.angle_alpha   90.00
_cell.angle_beta   90.00
_cell.angle_gamma   90.00
#
_symmetry.space_group_name_H-M   'P 1'
#
loop_
_entity.id
_entity.type
_entity.pdbx_description
1 polymer ?
#
loop_
_entity_poly.entity_id
_entity_poly.type
_entity_poly.pdbx_seq_one_letter_code
_entity_poly.pdbx_strand_id
1 'polypeptide(L)'
;DADALMKKSDFVIAMGTALRNDSPGLKYAFNNVQKLNKGAGLYFHPVGDTLIPTFGKNVECFTHKPGLEEAALYLVLDLFADKEQLPDDVKEYIASFKSSETKTIKEKVMKDVTEMVKDEETGEEKEVTKKVPEMVEKEITVERNGLVDLLGGNSATFADTFEKMMKKKESFSMMIGEDFYYHDKAENLAKLIALVEQTSSIDLVMTPPKSNALGVALICDLDDAAEGYTVGYNENGDFRLSALGDGDLDMPAMNQQEGTLTNMSKRVVPTNAALEYGGYELNDIVSSLIDGQRETIDWTAKLPTAKGYQAVAFDSLANGYNNDGTENRGYLLKTSNRKANMPKVDKFDEASALEGEIVYRCNPARQFSDFTDKAHEIFEPFGLYASTAKAEELGKKVEVVFENGSIIVDVIADHKIEGDITKLSDFKSAQDIYTLFGESRYKTVTMRKV
;
A
#
# COMPACT_ATOMS: atom_id res chain seq x y z
N ASP A 1 -3.52 -8.08 15.44
CA ASP A 1 -2.25 -7.41 15.77
C ASP A 1 -1.35 -7.52 14.55
N ALA A 2 -1.07 -6.39 13.90
CA ALA A 2 -0.34 -6.34 12.64
C ALA A 2 1.09 -6.90 12.78
N ASP A 3 1.78 -6.62 13.89
CA ASP A 3 3.13 -7.13 14.13
C ASP A 3 3.15 -8.65 14.27
N ALA A 4 2.15 -9.21 14.96
CA ALA A 4 2.02 -10.66 15.13
C ALA A 4 1.70 -11.37 13.80
N LEU A 5 0.84 -10.77 12.97
CA LEU A 5 0.52 -11.26 11.64
C LEU A 5 1.77 -11.29 10.76
N MET A 6 2.49 -10.17 10.71
CA MET A 6 3.62 -10.02 9.81
C MET A 6 4.85 -10.83 10.24
N LYS A 7 5.03 -11.10 11.54
CA LYS A 7 6.10 -11.98 12.02
C LYS A 7 5.92 -13.44 11.59
N LYS A 8 4.67 -13.90 11.45
CA LYS A 8 4.36 -15.31 11.12
C LYS A 8 4.25 -15.58 9.62
N SER A 9 3.91 -14.55 8.84
CA SER A 9 3.72 -14.66 7.40
C SER A 9 5.00 -15.05 6.66
N ASP A 10 4.90 -16.00 5.74
CA ASP A 10 5.97 -16.38 4.82
C ASP A 10 5.68 -15.97 3.37
N PHE A 11 4.53 -15.37 3.12
CA PHE A 11 4.16 -14.74 1.86
C PHE A 11 3.37 -13.45 2.08
N VAL A 12 3.85 -12.34 1.52
CA VAL A 12 3.23 -11.02 1.71
C VAL A 12 2.78 -10.39 0.40
N ILE A 13 1.56 -9.86 0.37
CA ILE A 13 1.00 -9.08 -0.72
C ILE A 13 0.85 -7.63 -0.24
N ALA A 14 1.28 -6.65 -1.02
CA ALA A 14 1.08 -5.24 -0.70
C ALA A 14 0.48 -4.49 -1.88
N MET A 15 -0.60 -3.74 -1.63
CA MET A 15 -1.39 -3.05 -2.64
C MET A 15 -1.93 -1.73 -2.11
N GLY A 16 -2.12 -0.76 -3.00
CA GLY A 16 -2.71 0.52 -2.67
C GLY A 16 -1.90 1.36 -1.68
N THR A 17 -0.58 1.18 -1.66
CA THR A 17 0.35 2.03 -0.92
C THR A 17 1.69 2.11 -1.60
N ALA A 18 2.27 3.30 -1.61
CA ALA A 18 3.68 3.49 -1.86
C ALA A 18 4.47 3.10 -0.59
N LEU A 19 4.85 1.82 -0.46
CA LEU A 19 5.52 1.30 0.76
C LEU A 19 6.71 2.15 1.22
N ARG A 20 7.49 2.70 0.29
CA ARG A 20 8.65 3.53 0.61
C ARG A 20 8.28 4.83 1.34
N ASN A 21 7.09 5.35 1.06
CA ASN A 21 6.65 6.70 1.36
C ASN A 21 5.55 6.72 2.44
N ASP A 22 4.46 5.97 2.27
CA ASP A 22 3.25 6.14 3.10
C ASP A 22 3.39 5.48 4.48
N SER A 23 4.06 4.32 4.57
CA SER A 23 4.19 3.59 5.84
C SER A 23 5.54 2.90 5.99
N PRO A 24 6.49 3.52 6.73
CA PRO A 24 7.74 2.87 7.10
C PRO A 24 7.51 1.51 7.78
N GLY A 25 6.48 1.40 8.61
CA GLY A 25 6.11 0.16 9.31
C GLY A 25 5.78 -0.98 8.34
N LEU A 26 4.91 -0.74 7.35
CA LEU A 26 4.58 -1.74 6.34
C LEU A 26 5.80 -2.13 5.50
N LYS A 27 6.63 -1.17 5.09
CA LYS A 27 7.88 -1.46 4.36
C LYS A 27 8.81 -2.38 5.15
N TYR A 28 9.01 -2.09 6.45
CA TYR A 28 9.83 -2.95 7.30
C TYR A 28 9.21 -4.33 7.47
N ALA A 29 7.89 -4.42 7.66
CA ALA A 29 7.18 -5.68 7.74
C ALA A 29 7.33 -6.52 6.46
N PHE A 30 7.13 -5.90 5.28
CA PHE A 30 7.31 -6.56 3.98
C PHE A 30 8.75 -7.07 3.81
N ASN A 31 9.75 -6.23 4.09
CA ASN A 31 11.16 -6.62 4.00
C ASN A 31 11.52 -7.73 5.00
N ASN A 32 10.98 -7.69 6.21
CA ASN A 32 11.23 -8.70 7.25
C ASN A 32 10.72 -10.08 6.84
N VAL A 33 9.57 -10.18 6.17
CA VAL A 33 9.10 -11.45 5.59
C VAL A 33 10.15 -12.02 4.64
N GLN A 34 10.76 -11.18 3.81
CA GLN A 34 11.81 -11.64 2.87
C GLN A 34 13.12 -12.02 3.57
N LYS A 35 13.59 -11.22 4.53
CA LYS A 35 14.90 -11.41 5.17
C LYS A 35 14.89 -12.45 6.28
N LEU A 36 13.87 -12.45 7.14
CA LEU A 36 13.80 -13.29 8.33
C LEU A 36 13.12 -14.62 8.02
N ASN A 37 11.97 -14.57 7.34
CA ASN A 37 11.14 -15.75 7.07
C ASN A 37 11.53 -16.44 5.75
N LYS A 38 12.48 -15.85 4.99
CA LYS A 38 12.87 -16.29 3.64
C LYS A 38 11.63 -16.44 2.75
N GLY A 39 10.73 -15.47 2.90
CA GLY A 39 9.41 -15.45 2.31
C GLY A 39 9.41 -15.26 0.80
N ALA A 40 8.22 -14.96 0.30
CA ALA A 40 8.01 -14.39 -1.02
C ALA A 40 7.03 -13.22 -0.91
N GLY A 41 6.89 -12.43 -1.97
CA GLY A 41 5.85 -11.41 -1.96
C GLY A 41 5.53 -10.80 -3.32
N LEU A 42 4.34 -10.24 -3.39
CA LEU A 42 3.82 -9.51 -4.54
C LEU A 42 3.60 -8.06 -4.13
N TYR A 43 4.06 -7.12 -4.94
CA TYR A 43 3.84 -5.70 -4.72
C TYR A 43 3.15 -5.09 -5.94
N PHE A 44 1.98 -4.50 -5.74
CA PHE A 44 1.19 -3.85 -6.79
C PHE A 44 1.14 -2.36 -6.51
N HIS A 45 1.67 -1.56 -7.44
CA HIS A 45 1.62 -0.11 -7.31
C HIS A 45 1.81 0.57 -8.67
N PRO A 46 1.10 1.67 -8.98
CA PRO A 46 1.24 2.33 -10.28
C PRO A 46 2.60 2.97 -10.55
N VAL A 47 3.27 3.43 -9.50
CA VAL A 47 4.62 4.02 -9.60
C VAL A 47 5.66 2.95 -9.36
N GLY A 48 6.53 2.73 -10.35
CA GLY A 48 7.64 1.77 -10.24
C GLY A 48 8.65 2.19 -9.17
N ASP A 49 9.13 1.22 -8.39
CA ASP A 49 10.08 1.44 -7.29
C ASP A 49 11.27 0.48 -7.39
N THR A 50 12.49 1.02 -7.40
CA THR A 50 13.71 0.19 -7.56
C THR A 50 14.19 -0.44 -6.26
N LEU A 51 13.69 0.01 -5.11
CA LEU A 51 14.07 -0.51 -3.80
C LEU A 51 13.29 -1.78 -3.44
N ILE A 52 11.99 -1.83 -3.70
CA ILE A 52 11.14 -2.98 -3.29
C ILE A 52 11.64 -4.32 -3.86
N PRO A 53 12.00 -4.44 -5.16
CA PRO A 53 12.56 -5.68 -5.71
C PRO A 53 13.85 -6.14 -5.01
N THR A 54 14.60 -5.24 -4.36
CA THR A 54 15.86 -5.59 -3.67
C THR A 54 15.65 -6.25 -2.30
N PHE A 55 14.41 -6.26 -1.79
CA PHE A 55 14.10 -6.87 -0.50
C PHE A 55 14.30 -8.39 -0.51
N GLY A 56 14.06 -9.06 -1.63
CA GLY A 56 14.28 -10.50 -1.75
C GLY A 56 14.27 -10.99 -3.20
N LYS A 57 14.84 -12.16 -3.45
CA LYS A 57 14.85 -12.78 -4.78
C LYS A 57 13.46 -13.26 -5.25
N ASN A 58 12.55 -13.44 -4.30
CA ASN A 58 11.18 -13.90 -4.52
C ASN A 58 10.20 -12.73 -4.31
N VAL A 59 10.52 -11.57 -4.88
CA VAL A 59 9.64 -10.40 -4.86
C VAL A 59 9.29 -10.09 -6.30
N GLU A 60 8.01 -10.17 -6.62
CA GLU A 60 7.48 -9.76 -7.93
C GLU A 60 6.77 -8.41 -7.76
N CYS A 61 7.09 -7.45 -8.63
CA CYS A 61 6.46 -6.13 -8.62
C CYS A 61 5.63 -5.93 -9.88
N PHE A 62 4.43 -5.40 -9.71
CA PHE A 62 3.46 -5.12 -10.77
C PHE A 62 3.26 -3.62 -10.85
N THR A 63 3.83 -3.01 -11.89
CA THR A 63 3.65 -1.59 -12.20
C THR A 63 2.46 -1.44 -13.13
N HIS A 64 1.27 -1.33 -12.56
CA HIS A 64 0.01 -1.23 -13.31
C HIS A 64 -0.40 0.22 -13.58
N LYS A 65 -1.42 0.44 -14.41
CA LYS A 65 -2.01 1.79 -14.55
C LYS A 65 -2.89 2.12 -13.33
N PRO A 66 -2.94 3.38 -12.87
CA PRO A 66 -3.96 3.81 -11.91
C PRO A 66 -5.36 3.58 -12.48
N GLY A 67 -6.29 3.10 -11.68
CA GLY A 67 -7.65 2.68 -12.09
C GLY A 67 -7.79 1.17 -12.36
N LEU A 68 -6.70 0.40 -12.27
CA LEU A 68 -6.70 -1.07 -12.43
C LEU A 68 -6.53 -1.82 -11.11
N GLU A 69 -6.74 -1.15 -9.97
CA GLU A 69 -6.61 -1.72 -8.62
C GLU A 69 -7.56 -2.91 -8.40
N GLU A 70 -8.78 -2.85 -8.97
CA GLU A 70 -9.74 -3.95 -8.94
C GLU A 70 -9.21 -5.19 -9.67
N ALA A 71 -8.57 -5.01 -10.83
CA ALA A 71 -7.96 -6.11 -11.59
C ALA A 71 -6.86 -6.81 -10.80
N ALA A 72 -6.11 -6.05 -10.00
CA ALA A 72 -5.09 -6.60 -9.11
C ALA A 72 -5.70 -7.48 -8.01
N LEU A 73 -6.85 -7.09 -7.42
CA LEU A 73 -7.58 -7.94 -6.48
C LEU A 73 -8.17 -9.19 -7.16
N TYR A 74 -8.64 -9.09 -8.40
CA TYR A 74 -9.05 -10.27 -9.18
C TYR A 74 -7.88 -11.24 -9.42
N LEU A 75 -6.67 -10.73 -9.65
CA LEU A 75 -5.48 -11.59 -9.72
C LEU A 75 -5.19 -12.26 -8.38
N VAL A 76 -5.32 -11.54 -7.25
CA VAL A 76 -5.17 -12.16 -5.91
C VAL A 76 -6.20 -13.26 -5.69
N LEU A 77 -7.46 -13.05 -6.09
CA LEU A 77 -8.49 -14.10 -6.03
C LEU A 77 -8.11 -15.31 -6.89
N ASP A 78 -7.62 -15.11 -8.12
CA ASP A 78 -7.19 -16.23 -8.98
C ASP A 78 -6.04 -17.05 -8.37
N LEU A 79 -5.12 -16.39 -7.68
CA LEU A 79 -3.91 -16.99 -7.15
C LEU A 79 -4.09 -17.67 -5.79
N PHE A 80 -4.95 -17.12 -4.92
CA PHE A 80 -5.00 -17.52 -3.51
C PHE A 80 -6.36 -18.01 -3.03
N ALA A 81 -7.45 -17.72 -3.73
CA ALA A 81 -8.78 -18.14 -3.27
C ALA A 81 -9.00 -19.64 -3.48
N ASP A 82 -9.71 -20.25 -2.54
CA ASP A 82 -10.34 -21.55 -2.70
C ASP A 82 -11.44 -21.46 -3.75
N LYS A 83 -11.17 -22.06 -4.91
CA LYS A 83 -12.06 -22.06 -6.07
C LYS A 83 -13.41 -22.72 -5.77
N GLU A 84 -13.52 -23.57 -4.76
CA GLU A 84 -14.82 -24.16 -4.39
C GLU A 84 -15.71 -23.17 -3.64
N GLN A 85 -15.11 -22.17 -2.98
CA GLN A 85 -15.83 -21.16 -2.18
C GLN A 85 -16.16 -19.90 -2.97
N LEU A 86 -15.50 -19.68 -4.11
CA LEU A 86 -15.78 -18.54 -4.98
C LEU A 86 -17.16 -18.64 -5.68
N PRO A 87 -17.91 -17.52 -5.77
CA PRO A 87 -19.11 -17.42 -6.59
C PRO A 87 -18.85 -17.79 -8.06
N ASP A 88 -19.84 -18.42 -8.71
CA ASP A 88 -19.72 -18.93 -10.10
C ASP A 88 -19.44 -17.81 -11.11
N ASP A 89 -20.10 -16.67 -10.97
CA ASP A 89 -19.88 -15.49 -11.82
C ASP A 89 -18.46 -14.93 -11.70
N VAL A 90 -17.89 -14.93 -10.49
CA VAL A 90 -16.49 -14.53 -10.26
C VAL A 90 -15.52 -15.53 -10.88
N LYS A 91 -15.77 -16.84 -10.75
CA LYS A 91 -14.92 -17.89 -11.35
C LYS A 91 -14.92 -17.79 -12.87
N GLU A 92 -16.10 -17.65 -13.47
CA GLU A 92 -16.26 -17.47 -14.91
C GLU A 92 -15.53 -16.21 -15.40
N TYR A 93 -15.64 -15.11 -14.66
CA TYR A 93 -14.96 -13.87 -15.00
C TYR A 93 -13.44 -13.99 -14.92
N ILE A 94 -12.89 -14.55 -13.84
CA ILE A 94 -11.44 -14.81 -13.72
C ILE A 94 -10.96 -15.74 -14.84
N ALA A 95 -11.72 -16.80 -15.15
CA ALA A 95 -11.38 -17.73 -16.22
C ALA A 95 -11.35 -17.07 -17.61
N SER A 96 -12.13 -16.01 -17.82
CA SER A 96 -12.16 -15.28 -19.10
C SER A 96 -10.84 -14.61 -19.46
N PHE A 97 -9.94 -14.38 -18.49
CA PHE A 97 -8.60 -13.82 -18.71
C PHE A 97 -7.55 -14.89 -19.05
N LYS A 98 -7.90 -16.18 -18.97
CA LYS A 98 -6.96 -17.27 -19.23
C LYS A 98 -6.98 -17.67 -20.70
N SER A 99 -5.81 -17.81 -21.29
CA SER A 99 -5.63 -18.30 -22.66
C SER A 99 -4.43 -19.22 -22.75
N SER A 100 -4.33 -20.00 -23.83
CA SER A 100 -3.19 -20.89 -24.09
C SER A 100 -2.65 -20.63 -25.49
N GLU A 101 -1.33 -20.54 -25.62
CA GLU A 101 -0.65 -20.37 -26.90
C GLU A 101 0.39 -21.48 -27.09
N THR A 102 0.42 -22.08 -28.28
CA THR A 102 1.46 -23.07 -28.63
C THR A 102 2.69 -22.34 -29.18
N LYS A 103 3.84 -22.52 -28.54
CA LYS A 103 5.14 -21.97 -29.00
C LYS A 103 6.08 -23.11 -29.38
N THR A 104 6.76 -22.97 -30.52
CA THR A 104 7.83 -23.88 -30.94
C THR A 104 9.16 -23.35 -30.42
N ILE A 105 9.77 -24.07 -29.47
CA ILE A 105 11.10 -23.76 -28.94
C ILE A 105 12.16 -24.70 -29.54
N LYS A 106 13.36 -24.16 -29.77
CA LYS A 106 14.51 -24.93 -30.24
C LYS A 106 15.34 -25.37 -29.05
N GLU A 107 15.25 -26.64 -28.69
CA GLU A 107 16.00 -27.25 -27.59
C GLU A 107 17.30 -27.88 -28.14
N LYS A 108 18.43 -27.62 -27.48
CA LYS A 108 19.73 -28.15 -27.87
C LYS A 108 19.93 -29.52 -27.24
N VAL A 109 19.63 -30.59 -27.97
CA VAL A 109 19.78 -31.98 -27.53
C VAL A 109 21.16 -32.49 -27.95
N MET A 110 21.91 -33.08 -27.01
CA MET A 110 23.21 -33.67 -27.30
C MET A 110 23.00 -35.08 -27.85
N LYS A 111 23.36 -35.30 -29.12
CA LYS A 111 23.31 -36.62 -29.76
C LYS A 111 24.68 -37.25 -29.77
N ASP A 112 24.76 -38.49 -29.33
CA ASP A 112 25.97 -39.30 -29.42
C ASP A 112 26.15 -39.74 -30.89
N VAL A 113 27.18 -39.21 -31.56
CA VAL A 113 27.57 -39.58 -32.92
C VAL A 113 28.86 -40.39 -32.84
N THR A 114 28.80 -41.67 -33.23
CA THR A 114 29.97 -42.53 -33.31
C THR A 114 30.68 -42.30 -34.64
N GLU A 115 31.91 -41.77 -34.61
CA GLU A 115 32.79 -41.70 -35.77
C GLU A 115 33.88 -42.76 -35.65
N MET A 116 34.17 -43.48 -36.73
CA MET A 116 35.34 -44.36 -36.81
C MET A 116 36.57 -43.51 -37.17
N VAL A 117 37.54 -43.44 -36.27
CA VAL A 117 38.83 -42.77 -36.51
C VAL A 117 39.89 -43.84 -36.69
N LYS A 118 40.64 -43.77 -37.80
CA LYS A 118 41.79 -44.64 -38.06
C LYS A 118 43.03 -44.09 -37.36
N ASP A 119 43.69 -44.94 -36.60
CA ASP A 119 44.95 -44.65 -35.91
C ASP A 119 46.11 -44.73 -36.93
N GLU A 120 46.78 -43.60 -37.20
CA GLU A 120 47.77 -43.46 -38.29
C GLU A 120 49.03 -44.35 -38.12
N GLU A 121 49.28 -44.90 -36.93
CA GLU A 121 50.44 -45.78 -36.68
C GLU A 121 50.12 -47.29 -36.70
N THR A 122 48.86 -47.71 -36.58
CA THR A 122 48.51 -49.15 -36.43
C THR A 122 47.44 -49.68 -37.36
N GLY A 123 46.69 -48.81 -38.06
CA GLY A 123 45.69 -49.21 -39.06
C GLY A 123 44.41 -49.84 -38.49
N GLU A 124 44.27 -49.94 -37.17
CA GLU A 124 43.02 -50.38 -36.51
C GLU A 124 41.99 -49.24 -36.43
N GLU A 125 40.72 -49.58 -36.70
CA GLU A 125 39.58 -48.68 -36.63
C GLU A 125 39.09 -48.61 -35.17
N LYS A 126 39.14 -47.42 -34.56
CA LYS A 126 38.57 -47.16 -33.22
C LYS A 126 37.26 -46.37 -33.35
N GLU A 127 36.21 -46.85 -32.70
CA GLU A 127 34.96 -46.10 -32.54
C GLU A 127 35.15 -44.99 -31.50
N VAL A 128 35.00 -43.74 -31.92
CA VAL A 128 35.01 -42.56 -31.03
C VAL A 128 33.62 -41.95 -31.01
N THR A 129 32.97 -41.95 -29.84
CA THR A 129 31.67 -41.30 -29.65
C THR A 129 31.86 -39.81 -29.37
N LYS A 130 31.37 -38.93 -30.25
CA LYS A 130 31.35 -37.47 -30.08
C LYS A 130 29.92 -37.01 -29.79
N LYS A 131 29.76 -36.16 -28.78
CA LYS A 131 28.48 -35.47 -28.51
C LYS A 131 28.33 -34.27 -29.44
N VAL A 132 27.44 -34.37 -30.42
CA VAL A 132 27.13 -33.27 -31.34
C VAL A 132 25.81 -32.62 -30.90
N PRO A 133 25.76 -31.29 -30.72
CA PRO A 133 24.52 -30.61 -30.41
C PRO A 133 23.58 -30.56 -31.63
N GLU A 134 22.41 -31.18 -31.52
CA GLU A 134 21.31 -31.10 -32.48
C GLU A 134 20.22 -30.17 -31.92
N MET A 135 19.73 -29.22 -32.72
CA MET A 135 18.64 -28.32 -32.33
C MET A 135 17.32 -28.98 -32.72
N VAL A 136 16.56 -29.46 -31.74
CA VAL A 136 15.26 -30.11 -31.96
C VAL A 136 14.15 -29.10 -31.68
N GLU A 137 13.19 -28.98 -32.60
CA GLU A 137 11.99 -28.15 -32.41
C GLU A 137 10.98 -28.91 -31.55
N LYS A 138 10.59 -28.32 -30.41
CA LYS A 138 9.60 -28.86 -29.48
C LYS A 138 8.47 -27.85 -29.33
N GLU A 139 7.23 -28.30 -29.55
CA GLU A 139 6.05 -27.51 -29.26
C GLU A 139 5.74 -27.57 -27.76
N ILE A 140 5.64 -26.41 -27.13
CA ILE A 140 5.17 -26.26 -25.75
C ILE A 140 3.90 -25.44 -25.74
N THR A 141 2.94 -25.83 -24.91
CA THR A 141 1.76 -25.01 -24.61
C THR A 141 2.11 -24.08 -23.46
N VAL A 142 1.99 -22.76 -23.69
CA VAL A 142 2.20 -21.73 -22.68
C VAL A 142 0.83 -21.20 -22.27
N GLU A 143 0.47 -21.41 -21.01
CA GLU A 143 -0.71 -20.76 -20.41
C GLU A 143 -0.39 -19.29 -20.14
N ARG A 144 -1.33 -18.41 -20.49
CA ARG A 144 -1.26 -16.97 -20.26
C ARG A 144 -2.41 -16.53 -19.37
N ASN A 145 -2.09 -15.71 -18.38
CA ASN A 145 -3.05 -14.99 -17.56
C ASN A 145 -3.07 -13.51 -17.97
N GLY A 146 -4.16 -13.08 -18.60
CA GLY A 146 -4.33 -11.71 -19.08
C GLY A 146 -4.29 -10.66 -17.96
N LEU A 147 -4.68 -11.01 -16.72
CA LEU A 147 -4.57 -10.10 -15.57
C LEU A 147 -3.10 -9.77 -15.25
N VAL A 148 -2.20 -10.73 -15.40
CA VAL A 148 -0.76 -10.52 -15.18
C VAL A 148 -0.21 -9.50 -16.17
N ASP A 149 -0.53 -9.66 -17.46
CA ASP A 149 -0.08 -8.74 -18.50
C ASP A 149 -0.71 -7.34 -18.34
N LEU A 150 -2.00 -7.28 -18.00
CA LEU A 150 -2.73 -6.05 -17.74
C LEU A 150 -2.11 -5.23 -16.60
N LEU A 151 -1.56 -5.91 -15.59
CA LEU A 151 -0.95 -5.29 -14.41
C LEU A 151 0.56 -5.02 -14.59
N GLY A 152 1.08 -5.11 -15.81
CA GLY A 152 2.48 -4.82 -16.13
C GLY A 152 3.45 -5.98 -15.82
N GLY A 153 2.93 -7.16 -15.50
CA GLY A 153 3.72 -8.39 -15.37
C GLY A 153 3.94 -9.09 -16.70
N ASN A 154 4.61 -10.25 -16.66
CA ASN A 154 4.83 -11.09 -17.85
C ASN A 154 4.18 -12.46 -17.67
N SER A 155 2.99 -12.64 -18.26
CA SER A 155 2.19 -13.86 -18.13
C SER A 155 2.90 -15.11 -18.63
N ALA A 156 3.81 -14.98 -19.60
CA ALA A 156 4.53 -16.11 -20.19
C ALA A 156 5.54 -16.75 -19.23
N THR A 157 6.01 -16.02 -18.21
CA THR A 157 6.99 -16.52 -17.23
C THR A 157 6.45 -16.52 -15.80
N PHE A 158 5.36 -15.80 -15.54
CA PHE A 158 4.86 -15.58 -14.19
C PHE A 158 4.41 -16.88 -13.52
N ALA A 159 3.75 -17.80 -14.23
CA ALA A 159 3.28 -19.06 -13.64
C ALA A 159 4.43 -19.87 -13.01
N ASP A 160 5.53 -20.04 -13.74
CA ASP A 160 6.73 -20.74 -13.27
C ASP A 160 7.41 -19.99 -12.10
N THR A 161 7.44 -18.66 -12.15
CA THR A 161 7.98 -17.82 -11.08
C THR A 161 7.13 -17.97 -9.81
N PHE A 162 5.81 -17.87 -9.96
CA PHE A 162 4.86 -17.98 -8.86
C PHE A 162 4.90 -19.37 -8.21
N GLU A 163 4.96 -20.45 -9.00
CA GLU A 163 5.12 -21.80 -8.45
C GLU A 163 6.38 -21.92 -7.59
N LYS A 164 7.50 -21.32 -8.01
CA LYS A 164 8.75 -21.28 -7.21
C LYS A 164 8.59 -20.45 -5.95
N MET A 165 7.91 -19.31 -6.02
CA MET A 165 7.64 -18.44 -4.87
C MET A 165 6.80 -19.16 -3.81
N MET A 166 5.82 -19.96 -4.24
CA MET A 166 4.88 -20.68 -3.37
C MET A 166 5.47 -21.93 -2.70
N LYS A 167 6.68 -22.37 -3.08
CA LYS A 167 7.29 -23.56 -2.47
C LYS A 167 7.49 -23.37 -0.96
N LYS A 168 6.87 -24.26 -0.19
CA LYS A 168 6.94 -24.30 1.29
C LYS A 168 6.38 -23.03 1.94
N LYS A 169 5.37 -22.41 1.32
CA LYS A 169 4.65 -21.25 1.86
C LYS A 169 3.31 -21.71 2.41
N GLU A 170 3.04 -21.32 3.65
CA GLU A 170 1.87 -21.79 4.40
C GLU A 170 1.14 -20.66 5.13
N SER A 171 1.72 -19.45 5.23
CA SER A 171 1.13 -18.32 5.94
C SER A 171 1.18 -17.07 5.08
N PHE A 172 0.00 -16.55 4.76
CA PHE A 172 -0.19 -15.49 3.79
C PHE A 172 -0.74 -14.25 4.48
N SER A 173 -0.21 -13.08 4.13
CA SER A 173 -0.69 -11.80 4.64
C SER A 173 -0.84 -10.78 3.53
N MET A 174 -1.86 -9.94 3.59
CA MET A 174 -2.09 -8.86 2.64
C MET A 174 -2.15 -7.50 3.35
N MET A 175 -1.41 -6.54 2.82
CA MET A 175 -1.38 -5.15 3.26
C MET A 175 -2.13 -4.29 2.26
N ILE A 176 -3.12 -3.54 2.74
CA ILE A 176 -3.87 -2.56 1.97
C ILE A 176 -3.58 -1.17 2.51
N GLY A 177 -3.28 -0.24 1.63
CA GLY A 177 -3.03 1.15 1.96
C GLY A 177 -4.13 2.12 1.52
N GLU A 178 -3.78 3.39 1.65
CA GLU A 178 -4.74 4.47 1.50
C GLU A 178 -5.14 4.80 0.05
N ASP A 179 -4.39 4.35 -0.96
CA ASP A 179 -4.79 4.57 -2.36
C ASP A 179 -6.17 3.98 -2.64
N PHE A 180 -6.52 2.88 -1.97
CA PHE A 180 -7.82 2.23 -2.12
C PHE A 180 -8.95 3.01 -1.45
N TYR A 181 -8.66 3.81 -0.43
CA TYR A 181 -9.68 4.63 0.25
C TYR A 181 -10.08 5.83 -0.61
N TYR A 182 -9.15 6.33 -1.43
CA TYR A 182 -9.31 7.47 -2.31
C TYR A 182 -9.62 7.05 -3.76
N HIS A 183 -10.09 5.82 -3.99
CA HIS A 183 -10.45 5.34 -5.31
C HIS A 183 -11.96 5.48 -5.53
N ASP A 184 -12.38 5.91 -6.72
CA ASP A 184 -13.79 6.01 -7.14
C ASP A 184 -14.61 4.70 -7.00
N LYS A 185 -13.93 3.55 -6.84
CA LYS A 185 -14.48 2.21 -6.68
C LYS A 185 -14.12 1.61 -5.32
N ALA A 186 -13.82 2.44 -4.31
CA ALA A 186 -13.46 2.01 -2.96
C ALA A 186 -14.46 1.00 -2.37
N GLU A 187 -15.75 1.16 -2.64
CA GLU A 187 -16.78 0.20 -2.21
C GLU A 187 -16.60 -1.19 -2.84
N ASN A 188 -16.33 -1.27 -4.15
CA ASN A 188 -16.10 -2.55 -4.82
C ASN A 188 -14.75 -3.16 -4.43
N LEU A 189 -13.71 -2.34 -4.25
CA LEU A 189 -12.42 -2.78 -3.69
C LEU A 189 -12.61 -3.41 -2.30
N ALA A 190 -13.40 -2.79 -1.43
CA ALA A 190 -13.72 -3.33 -0.10
C ALA A 190 -14.47 -4.67 -0.19
N LYS A 191 -15.41 -4.82 -1.12
CA LYS A 191 -16.13 -6.08 -1.38
C LYS A 191 -15.20 -7.17 -1.90
N LEU A 192 -14.27 -6.84 -2.81
CA LEU A 192 -13.25 -7.76 -3.32
C LEU A 192 -12.28 -8.19 -2.21
N ILE A 193 -11.82 -7.27 -1.36
CA ILE A 193 -11.00 -7.59 -0.19
C ILE A 193 -11.74 -8.53 0.77
N ALA A 194 -13.01 -8.26 1.05
CA ALA A 194 -13.83 -9.14 1.88
C ALA A 194 -14.02 -10.53 1.24
N LEU A 195 -14.12 -10.61 -0.09
CA LEU A 195 -14.16 -11.88 -0.81
C LEU A 195 -12.83 -12.64 -0.68
N VAL A 196 -11.68 -11.96 -0.78
CA VAL A 196 -10.35 -12.55 -0.54
C VAL A 196 -10.27 -13.12 0.87
N GLU A 197 -10.66 -12.36 1.90
CA GLU A 197 -10.62 -12.80 3.30
C GLU A 197 -11.55 -14.01 3.54
N GLN A 198 -12.72 -14.05 2.90
CA GLN A 198 -13.68 -15.14 3.08
C GLN A 198 -13.31 -16.43 2.34
N THR A 199 -12.53 -16.32 1.26
CA THR A 199 -12.25 -17.45 0.36
C THR A 199 -10.78 -17.88 0.39
N SER A 200 -9.93 -17.28 1.21
CA SER A 200 -8.52 -17.65 1.32
C SER A 200 -8.06 -17.69 2.78
N SER A 201 -6.84 -18.17 3.02
CA SER A 201 -6.20 -18.11 4.34
C SER A 201 -5.33 -16.85 4.52
N ILE A 202 -5.59 -15.80 3.75
CA ILE A 202 -4.84 -14.54 3.82
C ILE A 202 -5.31 -13.74 5.03
N ASP A 203 -4.36 -13.38 5.90
CA ASP A 203 -4.60 -12.41 6.96
C ASP A 203 -4.46 -10.97 6.45
N LEU A 204 -5.46 -10.12 6.71
CA LEU A 204 -5.51 -8.75 6.20
C LEU A 204 -5.02 -7.70 7.22
N VAL A 205 -4.23 -6.74 6.75
CA VAL A 205 -3.90 -5.51 7.46
C VAL A 205 -4.23 -4.30 6.59
N MET A 206 -5.05 -3.39 7.10
CA MET A 206 -5.37 -2.12 6.45
C MET A 206 -4.66 -0.98 7.20
N THR A 207 -3.98 -0.11 6.46
CA THR A 207 -3.22 1.00 7.06
C THR A 207 -4.06 2.26 7.09
N PRO A 208 -4.36 2.84 8.27
CA PRO A 208 -5.03 4.12 8.35
C PRO A 208 -4.17 5.23 7.75
N PRO A 209 -4.76 6.25 7.09
CA PRO A 209 -4.01 7.30 6.39
C PRO A 209 -3.27 8.26 7.33
N LYS A 210 -3.79 8.44 8.56
CA LYS A 210 -3.22 9.35 9.56
C LYS A 210 -3.24 8.72 10.95
N SER A 211 -2.45 9.30 11.85
CA SER A 211 -2.45 8.96 13.28
C SER A 211 -3.86 9.01 13.86
N ASN A 212 -4.28 7.93 14.52
CA ASN A 212 -5.62 7.78 15.11
C ASN A 212 -6.81 7.91 14.15
N ALA A 213 -6.61 7.91 12.82
CA ALA A 213 -7.70 7.93 11.85
C ALA A 213 -8.66 6.74 12.05
N LEU A 214 -8.13 5.58 12.46
CA LEU A 214 -8.95 4.42 12.83
C LEU A 214 -9.85 4.71 14.05
N GLY A 215 -9.34 5.42 15.05
CA GLY A 215 -10.14 5.79 16.23
C GLY A 215 -11.27 6.73 15.86
N VAL A 216 -10.97 7.75 15.04
CA VAL A 216 -11.97 8.68 14.51
C VAL A 216 -13.05 7.93 13.72
N ALA A 217 -12.67 7.06 12.79
CA ALA A 217 -13.61 6.29 11.96
C ALA A 217 -14.49 5.31 12.78
N LEU A 218 -14.03 4.86 13.95
CA LEU A 218 -14.80 3.95 14.81
C LEU A 218 -15.78 4.69 15.74
N ILE A 219 -15.42 5.91 16.16
CA ILE A 219 -16.13 6.67 17.20
C ILE A 219 -17.10 7.68 16.59
N CYS A 220 -16.64 8.43 15.58
CA CYS A 220 -17.39 9.55 15.02
C CYS A 220 -18.40 9.07 13.98
N ASP A 221 -19.52 9.77 13.90
CA ASP A 221 -20.39 9.75 12.73
C ASP A 221 -19.81 10.76 11.74
N LEU A 222 -19.49 10.31 10.53
CA LEU A 222 -18.83 11.09 9.49
C LEU A 222 -19.78 11.26 8.31
N ASP A 223 -19.87 12.48 7.79
CA ASP A 223 -20.60 12.81 6.57
C ASP A 223 -19.62 12.88 5.38
N ASP A 224 -20.12 12.58 4.18
CA ASP A 224 -19.30 12.59 2.95
C ASP A 224 -18.87 14.02 2.55
N ALA A 225 -19.68 15.03 2.86
CA ALA A 225 -19.43 16.42 2.50
C ALA A 225 -19.58 17.35 3.70
N ALA A 226 -18.71 18.36 3.77
CA ALA A 226 -18.86 19.46 4.73
C ALA A 226 -19.87 20.50 4.21
N GLU A 227 -20.67 21.06 5.11
CA GLU A 227 -21.64 22.12 4.80
C GLU A 227 -21.43 23.36 5.68
N GLY A 228 -21.46 24.55 5.06
CA GLY A 228 -21.43 25.82 5.77
C GLY A 228 -20.05 26.20 6.32
N TYR A 229 -20.05 26.82 7.50
CA TYR A 229 -18.83 27.31 8.16
C TYR A 229 -18.07 26.16 8.81
N THR A 230 -16.79 26.04 8.47
CA THR A 230 -15.93 24.91 8.84
C THR A 230 -14.93 25.29 9.92
N VAL A 231 -14.71 24.38 10.88
CA VAL A 231 -13.66 24.50 11.90
C VAL A 231 -12.63 23.41 11.67
N GLY A 232 -11.43 23.79 11.23
CA GLY A 232 -10.33 22.86 10.95
C GLY A 232 -9.45 22.65 12.17
N TYR A 233 -9.22 21.40 12.59
CA TYR A 233 -8.27 21.05 13.65
C TYR A 233 -6.96 20.54 13.07
N ASN A 234 -5.90 21.35 13.14
CA ASN A 234 -4.65 21.19 12.39
C ASN A 234 -4.87 20.97 10.89
N GLU A 235 -5.94 21.57 10.34
CA GLU A 235 -6.36 21.48 8.95
C GLU A 235 -6.87 22.84 8.45
N ASN A 236 -7.12 22.94 7.14
CA ASN A 236 -7.75 24.12 6.54
C ASN A 236 -9.25 24.19 6.91
N GLY A 237 -9.76 25.41 7.10
CA GLY A 237 -11.16 25.70 7.44
C GLY A 237 -11.38 27.21 7.62
N ASP A 238 -12.64 27.62 7.77
CA ASP A 238 -13.00 29.04 7.98
C ASP A 238 -12.55 29.58 9.35
N PHE A 239 -12.41 28.69 10.33
CA PHE A 239 -11.71 28.91 11.60
C PHE A 239 -10.70 27.78 11.82
N ARG A 240 -9.44 28.13 12.12
CA ARG A 240 -8.37 27.15 12.26
C ARG A 240 -7.91 27.02 13.71
N LEU A 241 -8.10 25.84 14.26
CA LEU A 241 -7.49 25.39 15.51
C LEU A 241 -6.12 24.78 15.16
N SER A 242 -5.01 25.36 15.62
CA SER A 242 -3.68 24.93 15.18
C SER A 242 -2.71 24.74 16.33
N ALA A 243 -1.97 23.63 16.32
CA ALA A 243 -0.87 23.40 17.24
C ALA A 243 0.47 23.96 16.75
N LEU A 244 0.48 24.64 15.59
CA LEU A 244 1.67 25.25 15.00
C LEU A 244 1.83 26.74 15.32
N GLY A 245 0.88 27.32 16.05
CA GLY A 245 0.88 28.74 16.43
C GLY A 245 0.46 29.69 15.30
N ASP A 246 -0.16 29.16 14.24
CA ASP A 246 -0.52 29.89 13.01
C ASP A 246 -2.02 29.80 12.68
N GLY A 247 -2.83 29.33 13.63
CA GLY A 247 -4.28 29.28 13.54
C GLY A 247 -4.96 30.52 14.12
N ASP A 248 -6.29 30.53 14.06
CA ASP A 248 -7.13 31.54 14.73
C ASP A 248 -7.19 31.30 16.24
N LEU A 249 -7.01 30.06 16.68
CA LEU A 249 -6.85 29.67 18.08
C LEU A 249 -5.77 28.58 18.21
N ASP A 250 -4.83 28.81 19.12
CA ASP A 250 -3.77 27.85 19.42
C ASP A 250 -4.32 26.61 20.13
N MET A 251 -3.82 25.44 19.74
CA MET A 251 -4.08 24.14 20.35
C MET A 251 -2.78 23.52 20.87
N PRO A 252 -2.83 22.58 21.84
CA PRO A 252 -1.63 21.89 22.29
C PRO A 252 -1.01 21.04 21.18
N ALA A 253 0.32 20.99 21.11
CA ALA A 253 1.02 20.01 20.27
C ALA A 253 0.86 18.59 20.82
N MET A 254 1.12 17.57 20.00
CA MET A 254 0.91 16.16 20.40
C MET A 254 1.67 15.77 21.68
N ASN A 255 2.88 16.30 21.88
CA ASN A 255 3.70 16.06 23.07
C ASN A 255 3.25 16.89 24.30
N GLN A 256 2.24 17.72 24.17
CA GLN A 256 1.58 18.47 25.23
C GLN A 256 0.19 17.91 25.56
N GLN A 257 -0.27 16.90 24.81
CA GLN A 257 -1.58 16.30 24.99
C GLN A 257 -1.50 15.00 25.79
N GLU A 258 -2.52 14.77 26.60
CA GLU A 258 -2.75 13.52 27.32
C GLU A 258 -4.07 12.88 26.88
N GLY A 259 -4.08 11.57 26.67
CA GLY A 259 -5.27 10.88 26.17
C GLY A 259 -4.95 9.53 25.54
N THR A 260 -5.85 9.04 24.68
CA THR A 260 -5.68 7.73 24.04
C THR A 260 -5.77 7.81 22.52
N LEU A 261 -5.02 6.93 21.84
CA LEU A 261 -5.07 6.76 20.39
C LEU A 261 -5.43 5.30 20.08
N THR A 262 -6.21 5.08 19.02
CA THR A 262 -6.46 3.75 18.45
C THR A 262 -5.49 3.52 17.30
N ASN A 263 -4.51 2.64 17.49
CA ASN A 263 -3.50 2.33 16.48
C ASN A 263 -4.00 1.28 15.45
N MET A 264 -3.24 1.05 14.38
CA MET A 264 -3.61 0.11 13.30
C MET A 264 -3.78 -1.34 13.77
N SER A 265 -3.20 -1.72 14.91
CA SER A 265 -3.38 -3.04 15.53
C SER A 265 -4.72 -3.18 16.30
N LYS A 266 -5.62 -2.19 16.18
CA LYS A 266 -6.89 -2.10 16.93
C LYS A 266 -6.65 -2.09 18.45
N ARG A 267 -5.58 -1.42 18.87
CA ARG A 267 -5.24 -1.22 20.29
C ARG A 267 -5.43 0.24 20.66
N VAL A 268 -6.11 0.46 21.77
CA VAL A 268 -6.21 1.76 22.43
C VAL A 268 -4.97 1.92 23.29
N VAL A 269 -4.10 2.86 22.96
CA VAL A 269 -2.84 3.11 23.65
C VAL A 269 -2.87 4.47 24.37
N PRO A 270 -2.39 4.55 25.61
CA PRO A 270 -2.26 5.83 26.30
C PRO A 270 -1.10 6.66 25.74
N THR A 271 -1.29 7.98 25.69
CA THR A 271 -0.26 8.99 25.47
C THR A 271 -0.27 9.96 26.64
N ASN A 272 0.91 10.22 27.21
CA ASN A 272 1.09 11.16 28.31
C ASN A 272 1.71 12.45 27.79
N ALA A 273 1.31 13.58 28.35
CA ALA A 273 1.95 14.85 28.05
C ALA A 273 3.41 14.83 28.53
N ALA A 274 4.32 15.26 27.66
CA ALA A 274 5.75 15.40 27.95
C ALA A 274 6.13 16.84 28.29
N LEU A 275 5.34 17.82 27.85
CA LEU A 275 5.52 19.23 28.09
C LEU A 275 4.22 19.84 28.61
N GLU A 276 4.35 20.90 29.42
CA GLU A 276 3.20 21.67 29.88
C GLU A 276 2.58 22.48 28.73
N TYR A 277 1.27 22.71 28.83
CA TYR A 277 0.53 23.63 27.99
C TYR A 277 -0.41 24.45 28.87
N GLY A 278 -0.40 25.77 28.68
CA GLY A 278 -1.18 26.71 29.48
C GLY A 278 -2.28 27.45 28.70
N GLY A 279 -2.56 26.98 27.47
CA GLY A 279 -3.62 27.52 26.62
C GLY A 279 -4.93 26.74 26.76
N TYR A 280 -5.85 26.97 25.82
CA TYR A 280 -7.12 26.26 25.78
C TYR A 280 -6.99 24.95 25.01
N GLU A 281 -7.65 23.91 25.50
CA GLU A 281 -7.76 22.62 24.82
C GLU A 281 -9.14 22.42 24.19
N LEU A 282 -9.26 21.42 23.33
CA LEU A 282 -10.56 21.04 22.78
C LEU A 282 -11.57 20.68 23.88
N ASN A 283 -11.12 20.12 25.01
CA ASN A 283 -11.97 19.82 26.14
C ASN A 283 -12.57 21.07 26.80
N ASP A 284 -11.86 22.21 26.81
CA ASP A 284 -12.39 23.48 27.33
C ASP A 284 -13.50 24.03 26.44
N ILE A 285 -13.33 23.90 25.12
CA ILE A 285 -14.35 24.27 24.14
C ILE A 285 -15.59 23.42 24.34
N VAL A 286 -15.42 22.09 24.43
CA VAL A 286 -16.51 21.15 24.70
C VAL A 286 -17.21 21.50 26.01
N SER A 287 -16.47 21.74 27.09
CA SER A 287 -17.02 22.09 28.41
C SER A 287 -17.74 23.45 28.44
N SER A 288 -17.41 24.34 27.52
CA SER A 288 -18.09 25.63 27.36
C SER A 288 -19.39 25.51 26.55
N LEU A 289 -19.47 24.54 25.63
CA LEU A 289 -20.61 24.33 24.75
C LEU A 289 -21.63 23.34 25.34
N ILE A 290 -21.15 22.32 26.06
CA ILE A 290 -21.93 21.24 26.67
C ILE A 290 -21.37 20.88 28.05
N ASP A 291 -22.08 20.02 28.79
CA ASP A 291 -21.57 19.44 30.05
C ASP A 291 -20.42 18.45 29.75
N GLY A 292 -19.20 18.99 29.72
CA GLY A 292 -17.97 18.29 29.37
C GLY A 292 -17.41 17.42 30.50
N GLN A 293 -16.22 16.87 30.30
CA GLN A 293 -15.45 16.26 31.39
C GLN A 293 -14.45 17.25 31.96
N ARG A 294 -13.99 16.99 33.19
CA ARG A 294 -13.01 17.86 33.84
C ARG A 294 -11.69 17.84 33.08
N GLU A 295 -11.20 16.64 32.77
CA GLU A 295 -9.95 16.45 32.02
C GLU A 295 -10.22 15.71 30.70
N THR A 296 -9.38 15.93 29.69
CA THR A 296 -9.45 15.20 28.41
C THR A 296 -9.40 13.67 28.61
N ILE A 297 -8.60 13.19 29.56
CA ILE A 297 -8.44 11.76 29.85
C ILE A 297 -9.69 11.09 30.42
N ASP A 298 -10.59 11.84 31.07
CA ASP A 298 -11.81 11.32 31.68
C ASP A 298 -12.78 10.75 30.62
N TRP A 299 -12.66 11.21 29.37
CA TRP A 299 -13.40 10.67 28.23
C TRP A 299 -13.04 9.21 27.89
N THR A 300 -11.86 8.73 28.30
CA THR A 300 -11.37 7.38 27.99
C THR A 300 -12.34 6.29 28.45
N ALA A 301 -12.88 6.42 29.66
CA ALA A 301 -13.84 5.46 30.20
C ALA A 301 -15.21 5.52 29.53
N LYS A 302 -15.49 6.61 28.79
CA LYS A 302 -16.75 6.86 28.08
C LYS A 302 -16.70 6.45 26.60
N LEU A 303 -15.56 5.97 26.10
CA LEU A 303 -15.44 5.48 24.74
C LEU A 303 -16.47 4.36 24.43
N PRO A 304 -17.02 4.32 23.21
CA PRO A 304 -18.22 3.53 22.90
C PRO A 304 -17.96 2.02 22.97
N THR A 305 -18.42 1.38 24.03
CA THR A 305 -18.25 -0.07 24.24
C THR A 305 -18.89 -0.92 23.14
N ALA A 306 -19.96 -0.42 22.51
CA ALA A 306 -20.60 -1.05 21.35
C ALA A 306 -19.67 -1.15 20.12
N LYS A 307 -18.64 -0.30 20.03
CA LYS A 307 -17.61 -0.32 18.97
C LYS A 307 -16.34 -1.07 19.40
N GLY A 308 -16.41 -1.82 20.51
CA GLY A 308 -15.32 -2.66 21.00
C GLY A 308 -14.42 -2.00 22.06
N TYR A 309 -14.64 -0.73 22.39
CA TYR A 309 -13.90 -0.05 23.46
C TYR A 309 -14.23 -0.62 24.84
N GLN A 310 -13.40 -0.32 25.82
CA GLN A 310 -13.57 -0.78 27.20
C GLN A 310 -13.75 0.42 28.12
N ALA A 311 -14.75 0.36 28.99
CA ALA A 311 -15.01 1.38 30.01
C ALA A 311 -13.99 1.27 31.16
N VAL A 312 -12.76 1.70 30.87
CA VAL A 312 -11.61 1.67 31.79
C VAL A 312 -11.06 3.08 31.89
N ALA A 313 -10.76 3.52 33.11
CA ALA A 313 -10.15 4.83 33.34
C ALA A 313 -8.73 4.90 32.75
N PHE A 314 -8.32 6.08 32.30
CA PHE A 314 -7.02 6.32 31.70
C PHE A 314 -5.86 5.84 32.58
N ASP A 315 -5.86 6.22 33.86
CA ASP A 315 -4.80 5.86 34.83
C ASP A 315 -4.72 4.36 35.13
N SER A 316 -5.74 3.59 34.73
CA SER A 316 -5.75 2.12 34.86
C SER A 316 -5.18 1.41 33.63
N LEU A 317 -4.84 2.13 32.58
CA LEU A 317 -4.25 1.56 31.37
C LEU A 317 -2.80 1.16 31.63
N ALA A 318 -2.45 -0.08 31.28
CA ALA A 318 -1.06 -0.50 31.25
C ALA A 318 -0.28 0.35 30.23
N ASN A 319 1.00 0.61 30.48
CA ASN A 319 1.83 1.39 29.56
C ASN A 319 3.28 0.88 29.54
N GLY A 320 3.51 -0.25 28.88
CA GLY A 320 4.85 -0.81 28.73
C GLY A 320 4.95 -1.92 27.69
N TYR A 321 6.06 -2.65 27.78
CA TYR A 321 6.36 -3.83 26.97
C TYR A 321 6.82 -4.95 27.88
N ASN A 322 6.49 -6.18 27.50
CA ASN A 322 7.02 -7.38 28.15
C ASN A 322 8.48 -7.60 27.74
N ASN A 323 9.20 -8.48 28.46
CA ASN A 323 10.62 -8.77 28.20
C ASN A 323 10.91 -9.34 26.81
N ASP A 324 9.91 -9.94 26.15
CA ASP A 324 9.98 -10.46 24.79
C ASP A 324 9.64 -9.40 23.72
N GLY A 325 9.40 -8.15 24.13
CA GLY A 325 9.00 -7.05 23.27
C GLY A 325 7.50 -7.01 22.93
N THR A 326 6.69 -7.90 23.51
CA THR A 326 5.23 -7.88 23.33
C THR A 326 4.64 -6.61 23.95
N GLU A 327 3.88 -5.86 23.15
CA GLU A 327 3.22 -4.64 23.61
C GLU A 327 2.11 -4.95 24.63
N ASN A 328 2.19 -4.35 25.81
CA ASN A 328 1.15 -4.44 26.85
C ASN A 328 0.44 -3.11 27.11
N ARG A 329 0.68 -2.09 26.27
CA ARG A 329 0.07 -0.76 26.37
C ARG A 329 -1.45 -0.82 26.17
N GLY A 330 -2.21 -0.14 27.04
CA GLY A 330 -3.66 -0.06 27.05
C GLY A 330 -4.36 -1.41 26.81
N TYR A 331 -5.26 -1.48 25.82
CA TYR A 331 -6.03 -2.69 25.56
C TYR A 331 -6.38 -2.88 24.07
N LEU A 332 -6.61 -4.14 23.67
CA LEU A 332 -7.18 -4.46 22.35
C LEU A 332 -8.69 -4.24 22.36
N LEU A 333 -9.21 -3.69 21.25
CA LEU A 333 -10.65 -3.59 21.05
C LEU A 333 -11.28 -4.99 21.06
N LYS A 334 -12.42 -5.12 21.73
CA LYS A 334 -13.22 -6.34 21.72
C LYS A 334 -13.82 -6.53 20.34
N THR A 335 -13.56 -7.68 19.73
CA THR A 335 -14.15 -8.07 18.46
C THR A 335 -15.52 -8.71 18.68
N SER A 336 -16.43 -8.47 17.76
CA SER A 336 -17.69 -9.20 17.67
C SER A 336 -17.80 -9.82 16.29
N ASN A 337 -18.03 -11.13 16.24
CA ASN A 337 -18.19 -11.83 14.98
C ASN A 337 -19.67 -11.83 14.61
N ARG A 338 -19.96 -11.45 13.37
CA ARG A 338 -21.30 -11.55 12.79
C ARG A 338 -21.21 -12.35 11.51
N LYS A 339 -22.19 -13.22 11.27
CA LYS A 339 -22.32 -13.86 9.96
C LYS A 339 -22.73 -12.78 8.96
N ALA A 340 -21.93 -12.61 7.93
CA ALA A 340 -22.25 -11.80 6.77
C ALA A 340 -22.49 -12.73 5.57
N ASN A 341 -23.30 -12.27 4.62
CA ASN A 341 -23.40 -12.95 3.33
C ASN A 341 -22.12 -12.69 2.54
N MET A 342 -21.82 -13.59 1.60
CA MET A 342 -20.76 -13.38 0.62
C MET A 342 -21.00 -12.05 -0.12
N PRO A 343 -20.01 -11.15 -0.22
CA PRO A 343 -20.18 -9.91 -0.95
C PRO A 343 -20.41 -10.19 -2.43
N LYS A 344 -21.32 -9.43 -3.05
CA LYS A 344 -21.44 -9.39 -4.50
C LYS A 344 -20.46 -8.37 -5.05
N VAL A 345 -19.55 -8.79 -5.91
CA VAL A 345 -18.52 -7.94 -6.52
C VAL A 345 -18.86 -7.61 -7.97
N ASP A 346 -18.44 -6.44 -8.43
CA ASP A 346 -18.62 -6.01 -9.81
C ASP A 346 -17.35 -6.26 -10.63
N LYS A 347 -17.51 -6.45 -11.95
CA LYS A 347 -16.40 -6.52 -12.90
C LYS A 347 -15.70 -5.17 -12.95
N PHE A 348 -14.38 -5.17 -13.09
CA PHE A 348 -13.63 -3.93 -13.24
C PHE A 348 -13.81 -3.36 -14.65
N ASP A 349 -13.68 -2.05 -14.75
CA ASP A 349 -13.75 -1.33 -16.02
C ASP A 349 -12.35 -0.92 -16.47
N GLU A 350 -11.83 -1.57 -17.51
CA GLU A 350 -10.53 -1.23 -18.10
C GLU A 350 -10.46 0.23 -18.58
N ALA A 351 -11.59 0.85 -18.92
CA ALA A 351 -11.64 2.25 -19.31
C ALA A 351 -11.42 3.22 -18.13
N SER A 352 -11.46 2.73 -16.88
CA SER A 352 -11.08 3.51 -15.70
C SER A 352 -9.57 3.71 -15.57
N ALA A 353 -8.77 2.98 -16.36
CA ALA A 353 -7.33 3.17 -16.39
C ALA A 353 -6.96 4.59 -16.87
N LEU A 354 -6.21 5.32 -16.04
CA LEU A 354 -5.76 6.66 -16.39
C LEU A 354 -4.70 6.62 -17.50
N GLU A 355 -4.82 7.58 -18.43
CA GLU A 355 -3.93 7.79 -19.57
C GLU A 355 -3.38 9.22 -19.55
N GLY A 356 -2.27 9.44 -20.26
CA GLY A 356 -1.63 10.75 -20.38
C GLY A 356 -0.63 11.07 -19.26
N GLU A 357 -0.44 12.35 -18.97
CA GLU A 357 0.44 12.80 -17.88
C GLU A 357 -0.28 12.64 -16.55
N ILE A 358 0.26 11.82 -15.66
CA ILE A 358 -0.36 11.48 -14.38
C ILE A 358 0.51 12.01 -13.25
N VAL A 359 -0.16 12.64 -12.27
CA VAL A 359 0.44 13.02 -10.99
C VAL A 359 -0.22 12.25 -9.85
N TYR A 360 0.62 11.75 -8.95
CA TYR A 360 0.24 10.99 -7.76
C TYR A 360 0.49 11.82 -6.50
N ARG A 361 -0.51 12.00 -5.63
CA ARG A 361 -0.37 12.72 -4.37
C ARG A 361 0.37 11.84 -3.35
N CYS A 362 1.64 12.11 -3.11
CA CYS A 362 2.47 11.31 -2.23
C CYS A 362 3.70 12.09 -1.73
N ASN A 363 3.90 12.07 -0.42
CA ASN A 363 5.03 12.73 0.22
C ASN A 363 6.35 11.98 0.06
N PRO A 364 7.49 12.68 0.12
CA PRO A 364 8.79 12.01 0.26
C PRO A 364 8.90 11.30 1.62
N ALA A 365 9.82 10.36 1.72
CA ALA A 365 9.80 9.32 2.76
C ALA A 365 9.98 9.82 4.20
N ARG A 366 10.43 11.05 4.44
CA ARG A 366 10.58 11.65 5.77
C ARG A 366 9.63 12.82 6.01
N GLN A 367 8.83 13.23 5.04
CA GLN A 367 7.85 14.31 5.22
C GLN A 367 6.43 13.74 5.31
N PHE A 368 5.63 14.28 6.22
CA PHE A 368 4.26 13.79 6.44
C PHE A 368 3.26 14.91 6.77
N SER A 369 3.73 16.08 7.24
CA SER A 369 2.87 17.21 7.61
C SER A 369 3.67 18.50 7.77
N ASP A 370 2.98 19.61 8.05
CA ASP A 370 3.62 20.90 8.34
C ASP A 370 4.57 20.82 9.55
N PHE A 371 4.33 19.88 10.48
CA PHE A 371 5.23 19.62 11.61
C PHE A 371 6.59 19.10 11.15
N THR A 372 6.64 18.20 10.17
CA THR A 372 7.91 17.70 9.64
C THR A 372 8.59 18.70 8.70
N ASP A 373 7.83 19.58 8.05
CA ASP A 373 8.40 20.69 7.28
C ASP A 373 9.17 21.69 8.16
N LYS A 374 8.72 21.90 9.40
CA LYS A 374 9.43 22.75 10.37
C LYS A 374 10.67 22.08 10.98
N ALA A 375 10.86 20.77 10.82
CA ALA A 375 11.97 20.05 11.42
C ALA A 375 13.30 20.32 10.70
N HIS A 376 14.26 20.93 11.40
CA HIS A 376 15.55 21.29 10.82
C HIS A 376 16.44 20.10 10.42
N GLU A 377 16.12 18.89 10.86
CA GLU A 377 16.80 17.64 10.51
C GLU A 377 16.35 17.06 9.17
N ILE A 378 15.25 17.55 8.59
CA ILE A 378 14.62 16.99 7.40
C ILE A 378 14.79 17.96 6.22
N PHE A 379 15.62 17.57 5.26
CA PHE A 379 15.97 18.40 4.10
C PHE A 379 15.26 17.97 2.80
N GLU A 380 14.16 17.21 2.90
CA GLU A 380 13.38 16.82 1.72
C GLU A 380 12.46 17.97 1.31
N PRO A 381 12.67 18.59 0.13
CA PRO A 381 11.92 19.77 -0.27
C PRO A 381 10.53 19.42 -0.75
N PHE A 382 9.62 20.39 -0.67
CA PHE A 382 8.31 20.28 -1.31
C PHE A 382 8.48 20.46 -2.83
N GLY A 383 7.87 19.58 -3.61
CA GLY A 383 7.88 19.71 -5.07
C GLY A 383 7.32 18.48 -5.79
N LEU A 384 7.61 18.43 -7.10
CA LEU A 384 7.25 17.33 -7.97
C LEU A 384 8.42 16.33 -8.08
N TYR A 385 8.27 15.16 -7.49
CA TYR A 385 9.23 14.08 -7.57
C TYR A 385 8.99 13.25 -8.83
N ALA A 386 10.03 13.03 -9.63
CA ALA A 386 9.95 12.27 -10.87
C ALA A 386 11.11 11.29 -10.99
N SER A 387 10.98 10.27 -11.84
CA SER A 387 12.12 9.42 -12.23
C SER A 387 13.22 10.30 -12.83
N THR A 388 14.48 9.86 -12.78
CA THR A 388 15.61 10.66 -13.30
C THR A 388 15.38 11.09 -14.76
N ALA A 389 14.90 10.17 -15.61
CA ALA A 389 14.60 10.46 -17.01
C ALA A 389 13.47 11.50 -17.16
N LYS A 390 12.37 11.35 -16.40
CA LYS A 390 11.25 12.30 -16.46
C LYS A 390 11.63 13.67 -15.88
N ALA A 391 12.46 13.72 -14.84
CA ALA A 391 12.97 14.96 -14.28
C ALA A 391 13.84 15.72 -15.28
N GLU A 392 14.72 15.02 -16.01
CA GLU A 392 15.51 15.61 -17.11
C GLU A 392 14.61 16.16 -18.23
N GLU A 393 13.54 15.44 -18.57
CA GLU A 393 12.56 15.90 -19.54
C GLU A 393 11.86 17.19 -19.07
N LEU A 394 11.38 17.24 -17.82
CA LEU A 394 10.60 18.36 -17.29
C LEU A 394 11.44 19.61 -16.99
N GLY A 395 12.73 19.45 -16.68
CA GLY A 395 13.62 20.55 -16.33
C GLY A 395 13.61 20.85 -14.83
N LYS A 396 13.89 22.10 -14.44
CA LYS A 396 14.02 22.48 -13.01
C LYS A 396 12.70 22.81 -12.33
N LYS A 397 11.76 23.38 -13.09
CA LYS A 397 10.45 23.83 -12.61
C LYS A 397 9.40 23.46 -13.64
N VAL A 398 8.21 23.17 -13.15
CA VAL A 398 7.07 22.79 -13.98
C VAL A 398 5.79 23.38 -13.39
N GLU A 399 4.91 23.83 -14.26
CA GLU A 399 3.52 24.12 -13.93
C GLU A 399 2.70 22.85 -14.14
N VAL A 400 2.08 22.35 -13.08
CA VAL A 400 1.13 21.23 -13.13
C VAL A 400 -0.27 21.81 -13.17
N VAL A 401 -0.98 21.58 -14.28
CA VAL A 401 -2.32 22.12 -14.53
C VAL A 401 -3.36 21.02 -14.34
N PHE A 402 -4.23 21.23 -13.35
CA PHE A 402 -5.42 20.43 -13.05
C PHE A 402 -6.66 21.09 -13.67
N GLU A 403 -7.80 20.41 -13.63
CA GLU A 403 -9.07 20.96 -14.12
C GLU A 403 -9.53 22.19 -13.32
N ASN A 404 -9.24 22.23 -12.02
CA ASN A 404 -9.70 23.24 -11.08
C ASN A 404 -8.61 24.21 -10.61
N GLY A 405 -7.38 24.13 -11.14
CA GLY A 405 -6.28 25.00 -10.74
C GLY A 405 -4.93 24.60 -11.32
N SER A 406 -3.88 25.33 -10.99
CA SER A 406 -2.50 24.94 -11.31
C SER A 406 -1.54 25.28 -10.17
N ILE A 407 -0.39 24.61 -10.17
CA ILE A 407 0.69 24.88 -9.22
C ILE A 407 2.04 24.82 -9.93
N ILE A 408 2.92 25.77 -9.61
CA ILE A 408 4.30 25.79 -10.09
C ILE A 408 5.21 25.27 -8.99
N VAL A 409 5.96 24.22 -9.28
CA VAL A 409 6.82 23.54 -8.30
C VAL A 409 8.20 23.23 -8.88
N ASP A 410 9.17 23.07 -7.99
CA ASP A 410 10.48 22.53 -8.35
C ASP A 410 10.35 21.03 -8.69
N VAL A 411 11.10 20.60 -9.70
CA VAL A 411 11.20 19.20 -10.13
C VAL A 411 12.38 18.56 -9.41
N ILE A 412 12.12 17.43 -8.77
CA ILE A 412 13.09 16.72 -7.93
C ILE A 412 13.28 15.32 -8.51
N ALA A 413 14.51 14.99 -8.91
CA ALA A 413 14.83 13.65 -9.39
C ALA A 413 14.90 12.65 -8.22
N ASP A 414 14.09 11.59 -8.29
CA ASP A 414 14.16 10.44 -7.38
C ASP A 414 14.68 9.21 -8.16
N HIS A 415 15.93 8.86 -7.90
CA HIS A 415 16.61 7.69 -8.50
C HIS A 415 15.99 6.34 -8.13
N LYS A 416 15.00 6.32 -7.22
CA LYS A 416 14.29 5.11 -6.82
C LYS A 416 12.91 4.98 -7.45
N ILE A 417 12.50 5.93 -8.28
CA ILE A 417 11.25 5.88 -9.04
C ILE A 417 11.54 5.54 -10.49
N GLU A 418 10.69 4.72 -11.09
CA GLU A 418 10.69 4.41 -12.51
C GLU A 418 9.36 4.80 -13.17
N GLY A 419 9.40 4.98 -14.49
CA GLY A 419 8.24 5.35 -15.30
C GLY A 419 7.98 6.86 -15.37
N ASP A 420 6.82 7.19 -15.93
CA ASP A 420 6.42 8.56 -16.28
C ASP A 420 5.49 9.22 -15.26
N ILE A 421 4.93 8.44 -14.31
CA ILE A 421 4.08 8.98 -13.25
C ILE A 421 4.95 9.77 -12.27
N THR A 422 4.55 11.01 -12.02
CA THR A 422 5.22 11.92 -11.07
C THR A 422 4.49 11.93 -9.74
N LYS A 423 5.18 12.31 -8.66
CA LYS A 423 4.60 12.45 -7.32
C LYS A 423 4.62 13.89 -6.86
N LEU A 424 3.46 14.43 -6.48
CA LEU A 424 3.36 15.76 -5.89
C LEU A 424 3.24 15.63 -4.37
N SER A 425 4.11 16.33 -3.66
CA SER A 425 4.07 16.40 -2.19
C SER A 425 2.82 17.14 -1.70
N ASP A 426 2.26 16.74 -0.56
CA ASP A 426 1.10 17.38 0.07
C ASP A 426 1.32 17.78 1.54
N PHE A 427 2.53 17.56 2.08
CA PHE A 427 2.86 17.82 3.49
C PHE A 427 2.83 19.29 3.93
N LYS A 428 2.56 20.24 3.02
CA LYS A 428 2.43 21.68 3.35
C LYS A 428 0.97 22.11 3.16
N SER A 429 0.22 22.31 4.24
CA SER A 429 -1.21 22.64 4.16
C SER A 429 -1.48 23.95 3.40
N ALA A 430 -0.56 24.90 3.49
CA ALA A 430 -0.64 26.19 2.81
C ALA A 430 -0.60 26.10 1.27
N GLN A 431 -0.18 24.95 0.71
CA GLN A 431 -0.21 24.71 -0.74
C GLN A 431 -1.54 24.12 -1.21
N ASP A 432 -2.42 23.74 -0.29
CA ASP A 432 -3.80 23.28 -0.52
C ASP A 432 -3.93 22.20 -1.62
N ILE A 433 -3.01 21.23 -1.60
CA ILE A 433 -2.92 20.17 -2.61
C ILE A 433 -4.17 19.28 -2.62
N TYR A 434 -4.85 19.12 -1.48
CA TYR A 434 -6.10 18.37 -1.40
C TYR A 434 -7.18 18.97 -2.30
N THR A 435 -7.30 20.29 -2.42
CA THR A 435 -8.26 20.93 -3.32
C THR A 435 -7.98 20.60 -4.79
N LEU A 436 -6.71 20.58 -5.21
CA LEU A 436 -6.33 20.24 -6.59
C LEU A 436 -6.63 18.77 -6.96
N PHE A 437 -6.49 17.86 -5.98
CA PHE A 437 -6.72 16.44 -6.18
C PHE A 437 -8.17 16.00 -5.90
N GLY A 438 -8.92 16.76 -5.10
CA GLY A 438 -10.20 16.32 -4.54
C GLY A 438 -10.04 15.02 -3.74
N GLU A 439 -10.97 14.09 -3.96
CA GLU A 439 -11.00 12.79 -3.29
C GLU A 439 -10.00 11.77 -3.86
N SER A 440 -9.31 12.06 -4.96
CA SER A 440 -8.39 11.09 -5.59
C SER A 440 -6.95 11.30 -5.16
N ARG A 441 -6.13 10.23 -5.16
CA ARG A 441 -4.66 10.36 -5.11
C ARG A 441 -4.01 10.45 -6.48
N TYR A 442 -4.71 10.15 -7.57
CA TYR A 442 -4.19 10.21 -8.94
C TYR A 442 -5.02 11.16 -9.80
N LYS A 443 -4.34 12.02 -10.56
CA LYS A 443 -4.98 12.91 -11.53
C LYS A 443 -4.23 12.90 -12.85
N THR A 444 -4.99 12.87 -13.94
CA THR A 444 -4.47 13.27 -15.25
C THR A 444 -4.37 14.79 -15.29
N VAL A 445 -3.22 15.29 -15.72
CA VAL A 445 -2.87 16.72 -15.70
C VAL A 445 -2.23 17.13 -17.02
N THR A 446 -1.93 18.41 -17.17
CA THR A 446 -1.02 18.91 -18.20
C THR A 446 0.19 19.54 -17.53
N MET A 447 1.40 19.12 -17.90
CA MET A 447 2.66 19.65 -17.39
C MET A 447 3.26 20.63 -18.40
N ARG A 448 3.51 21.87 -17.95
CA ARG A 448 4.13 22.92 -18.77
C ARG A 448 5.48 23.30 -18.19
N LYS A 449 6.51 23.31 -19.03
CA LYS A 449 7.84 23.80 -18.63
C LYS A 449 7.78 25.31 -18.38
N VAL A 450 8.46 25.75 -17.32
CA VAL A 450 8.51 27.15 -16.89
C VAL A 450 9.88 27.76 -17.15
#